data_AF-A0A6J8A8J1-F1
#
_entry.id   AF-A0A6J8A8J1-F1
#
_cell.length_a   1.000
_cell.length_b   1.000
_cell.length_c   1.000
_cell.angle_alpha   90.00
_cell.angle_beta   90.00
_cell.angle_gamma   90.00
#
_symmetry.space_group_name_H-M   'P 1'
#
loop_
_entity.id
_entity.type
_entity.pdbx_description
1 polymer ?
#
loop_
_entity_poly.entity_id
_entity_poly.type
_entity_poly.pdbx_seq_one_letter_code
_entity_poly.pdbx_strand_id
1 'polypeptide(L)'
;MCKILGINKTRSTPLRPPSNGMVERGNRTIENMLSAFVSKNQKDWDDYISLLMMAYRSSEHQTTEISLYEMVFGRQITLPVDMAMGVPSSNYELSTYKTDYAYKLSGRINTIHEFARDRIKMSSDKMKRTYDRSSQLKIYKEKDLVWLYSPVRKKGISPKLQCAWTGPFNIIKRINDVIYKIQKKQKG
;
A
#
# COMPACT_ATOMS: atom_id res chain seq x y z
N MET A 1 2.61 1.12 -23.52
CA MET A 1 2.97 1.99 -22.37
C MET A 1 4.09 1.40 -21.50
N CYS A 2 3.87 0.40 -20.64
CA CYS A 2 4.92 -0.06 -19.69
C CYS A 2 6.25 -0.48 -20.34
N LYS A 3 6.22 -1.22 -21.46
CA LYS A 3 7.42 -1.60 -22.20
C LYS A 3 8.21 -0.40 -22.74
N ILE A 4 7.52 0.66 -23.13
CA ILE A 4 8.12 1.89 -23.69
C ILE A 4 8.84 2.67 -22.60
N LEU A 5 8.27 2.71 -21.39
CA LEU A 5 8.83 3.41 -20.23
C LEU A 5 9.86 2.58 -19.44
N GLY A 6 10.21 1.36 -19.88
CA GLY A 6 11.09 0.46 -19.12
C GLY A 6 10.49 -0.04 -17.81
N ILE A 7 9.17 0.03 -17.63
CA ILE A 7 8.49 -0.34 -16.38
C ILE A 7 8.15 -1.84 -16.39
N ASN A 8 8.63 -2.57 -15.38
CA ASN A 8 8.23 -3.96 -15.16
C ASN A 8 6.88 -4.03 -14.44
N LYS A 9 5.87 -4.61 -15.11
CA LYS A 9 4.52 -4.73 -14.56
C LYS A 9 4.35 -6.04 -13.79
N THR A 10 4.23 -5.93 -12.47
CA THR A 10 3.87 -7.06 -11.59
C THR A 10 2.35 -7.23 -11.53
N ARG A 11 1.89 -8.44 -11.19
CA ARG A 11 0.46 -8.76 -11.01
C ARG A 11 0.27 -9.51 -9.70
N SER A 12 -0.73 -9.11 -8.92
CA SER A 12 -1.18 -9.87 -7.75
C SER A 12 -2.11 -11.01 -8.16
N THR A 13 -2.22 -12.02 -7.30
CA THR A 13 -3.18 -13.12 -7.50
C THR A 13 -4.60 -12.57 -7.48
N PRO A 14 -5.49 -13.03 -8.38
CA PRO A 14 -6.88 -12.59 -8.41
C PRO A 14 -7.57 -12.74 -7.05
N LEU A 15 -8.42 -11.77 -6.70
CA LEU A 15 -9.23 -11.78 -5.48
C LEU A 15 -8.43 -11.96 -4.18
N ARG A 16 -7.21 -11.45 -4.14
CA ARG A 16 -6.39 -11.39 -2.92
C ARG A 16 -6.10 -9.94 -2.51
N PRO A 17 -7.07 -9.24 -1.88
CA PRO A 17 -6.88 -7.87 -1.37
C PRO A 17 -5.61 -7.69 -0.51
N PRO A 18 -5.22 -8.66 0.35
CA PRO A 18 -4.00 -8.51 1.15
C PRO A 18 -2.72 -8.26 0.33
N SER A 19 -2.65 -8.73 -0.92
CA SER A 19 -1.49 -8.51 -1.80
C SER A 19 -1.31 -7.04 -2.20
N ASN A 20 -2.38 -6.24 -2.20
CA ASN A 20 -2.35 -4.81 -2.50
C ASN A 20 -2.66 -3.96 -1.25
N GLY A 21 -2.55 -4.55 -0.05
CA GLY A 21 -3.08 -3.97 1.18
C GLY A 21 -2.49 -2.60 1.55
N MET A 22 -1.26 -2.26 1.14
CA MET A 22 -0.69 -0.93 1.38
C MET A 22 -1.42 0.16 0.59
N VAL A 23 -1.73 -0.10 -0.68
CA VAL A 23 -2.49 0.84 -1.53
C VAL A 23 -3.92 0.93 -1.05
N GLU A 24 -4.56 -0.20 -0.73
CA GLU A 24 -5.93 -0.21 -0.20
C GLU A 24 -6.04 0.54 1.13
N ARG A 25 -5.04 0.44 2.01
CA ARG A 25 -4.97 1.24 3.24
C ARG A 25 -4.82 2.74 2.94
N GLY A 26 -3.94 3.11 2.01
CA GLY A 26 -3.76 4.50 1.60
C GLY A 26 -5.06 5.10 1.03
N ASN A 27 -5.72 4.37 0.14
CA ASN A 27 -7.01 4.76 -0.42
C ASN A 27 -8.07 4.95 0.67
N ARG A 28 -8.15 4.02 1.64
CA ARG A 28 -9.07 4.17 2.78
C ARG A 28 -8.81 5.42 3.59
N THR A 29 -7.55 5.78 3.84
CA THR A 29 -7.22 7.02 4.55
C THR A 29 -7.69 8.25 3.77
N ILE A 30 -7.46 8.28 2.46
CA ILE A 30 -7.90 9.38 1.59
C ILE A 30 -9.43 9.46 1.54
N GLU A 31 -10.12 8.32 1.41
CA GLU A 31 -11.58 8.24 1.44
C GLU A 31 -12.16 8.75 2.76
N ASN A 32 -11.57 8.37 3.89
CA ASN A 32 -11.96 8.85 5.21
C ASN A 32 -11.78 10.37 5.33
N MET A 33 -10.63 10.90 4.87
CA MET A 33 -10.40 12.34 4.82
C MET A 33 -11.46 13.03 3.96
N LEU A 34 -11.70 12.56 2.74
CA LEU A 34 -12.71 13.13 1.84
C LEU A 34 -14.10 13.11 2.47
N SER A 35 -14.51 12.00 3.06
CA SER A 35 -15.84 11.86 3.68
C SER A 35 -16.13 12.89 4.78
N ALA A 36 -15.08 13.43 5.41
CA ALA A 36 -15.20 14.43 6.46
C ALA A 36 -15.41 15.86 5.94
N PHE A 37 -15.00 16.16 4.70
CA PHE A 37 -15.05 17.51 4.12
C PHE A 37 -16.06 17.65 2.97
N VAL A 38 -16.32 16.58 2.25
CA VAL A 38 -17.21 16.59 1.08
C VAL A 38 -18.66 16.84 1.51
N SER A 39 -19.36 17.68 0.74
CA SER A 39 -20.77 17.98 1.00
C SER A 39 -21.66 16.74 0.83
N LYS A 40 -22.88 16.79 1.37
CA LYS A 40 -23.86 15.68 1.25
C LYS A 40 -24.16 15.27 -0.19
N ASN A 41 -24.00 16.18 -1.16
CA ASN A 41 -24.26 15.91 -2.57
C ASN A 41 -23.04 15.34 -3.33
N GLN A 42 -21.87 15.33 -2.69
CA GLN A 42 -20.60 14.77 -3.19
C GLN A 42 -20.10 15.34 -4.51
N LYS A 43 -20.48 16.56 -4.87
CA LYS A 43 -20.07 17.20 -6.14
C LYS A 43 -18.84 18.08 -6.04
N ASP A 44 -18.34 18.31 -4.83
CA ASP A 44 -17.26 19.26 -4.48
C ASP A 44 -15.98 18.56 -4.01
N TRP A 45 -15.85 17.24 -4.23
CA TRP A 45 -14.72 16.46 -3.73
C TRP A 45 -13.39 16.80 -4.41
N ASP A 46 -13.44 17.22 -5.67
CA ASP A 46 -12.30 17.62 -6.49
C ASP A 46 -11.71 18.95 -6.04
N ASP A 47 -12.51 19.86 -5.47
CA ASP A 47 -12.03 21.11 -4.88
C ASP A 47 -11.13 20.84 -3.65
N TYR A 48 -11.47 19.82 -2.86
CA TYR A 48 -10.72 19.49 -1.64
C TYR A 48 -9.53 18.56 -1.86
N ILE A 49 -9.46 17.85 -2.99
CA ILE A 49 -8.46 16.78 -3.18
C ILE A 49 -7.02 17.29 -3.01
N SER A 50 -6.73 18.48 -3.53
CA SER A 50 -5.38 19.06 -3.47
C SER A 50 -4.98 19.41 -2.05
N LEU A 51 -5.90 19.99 -1.28
CA LEU A 51 -5.69 20.35 0.12
C LEU A 51 -5.52 19.10 1.01
N LEU A 52 -6.37 18.10 0.81
CA LEU A 52 -6.30 16.83 1.55
C LEU A 52 -5.03 16.05 1.21
N MET A 53 -4.59 16.06 -0.05
CA MET A 53 -3.31 15.45 -0.43
C MET A 53 -2.11 16.18 0.17
N MET A 54 -2.17 17.49 0.34
CA MET A 54 -1.15 18.24 1.07
C MET A 54 -1.11 17.81 2.54
N ALA A 55 -2.27 17.79 3.21
CA ALA A 55 -2.38 17.34 4.60
C ALA A 55 -1.88 15.90 4.77
N TYR A 56 -2.27 14.99 3.89
CA TYR A 56 -1.82 13.60 3.92
C TYR A 56 -0.29 13.47 3.75
N ARG A 57 0.31 14.28 2.86
CA ARG A 57 1.76 14.26 2.62
C ARG A 57 2.56 14.91 3.75
N SER A 58 1.97 15.86 4.46
CA SER A 58 2.59 16.56 5.61
C SER A 58 2.50 15.77 6.91
N SER A 59 1.46 14.95 7.08
CA SER A 59 1.27 14.15 8.29
C SER A 59 2.28 13.00 8.37
N GLU A 60 2.78 12.75 9.58
CA GLU A 60 3.61 11.59 9.87
C GLU A 60 2.79 10.29 9.75
N HIS A 61 3.35 9.32 9.04
CA HIS A 61 2.68 8.02 8.89
C HIS A 61 2.97 7.14 10.11
N GLN A 62 1.93 6.61 10.76
CA GLN A 62 2.01 5.89 12.04
C GLN A 62 3.09 4.80 12.11
N THR A 63 3.35 4.08 11.02
CA THR A 63 4.37 3.01 11.01
C THR A 63 5.80 3.54 10.87
N THR A 64 6.00 4.61 10.10
CA THR A 64 7.34 5.11 9.78
C THR A 64 7.73 6.30 10.66
N GLU A 65 6.75 6.96 11.28
CA GLU A 65 6.89 8.21 12.04
C GLU A 65 7.57 9.33 11.23
N ILE A 66 7.45 9.23 9.91
CA ILE A 66 8.00 10.19 8.95
C ILE A 66 6.88 10.54 7.99
N SER A 67 6.80 11.81 7.59
CA SER A 67 5.86 12.29 6.58
C SER A 67 6.27 11.84 5.16
N LEU A 68 5.30 11.64 4.27
CA LEU A 68 5.62 11.25 2.89
C LEU A 68 6.45 12.33 2.17
N TYR A 69 6.18 13.60 2.46
CA TYR A 69 6.93 14.70 1.88
C TYR A 69 8.41 14.66 2.31
N GLU A 70 8.68 14.43 3.58
CA GLU A 70 10.05 14.30 4.10
C GLU A 70 10.77 13.09 3.52
N MET A 71 10.06 11.97 3.32
CA MET A 71 10.63 10.78 2.70
C MET A 71 11.07 11.00 1.24
N VAL A 72 10.45 11.94 0.52
CA VAL A 72 10.78 12.25 -0.89
C VAL A 72 11.80 13.37 -1.01
N PHE A 73 11.65 14.44 -0.22
CA PHE A 73 12.46 15.66 -0.35
C PHE A 73 13.52 15.82 0.73
N GLY A 74 13.59 14.89 1.69
CA GLY A 74 14.52 14.91 2.81
C GLY A 74 14.28 16.06 3.80
N ARG A 75 13.16 16.78 3.72
CA ARG A 75 12.84 17.93 4.58
C ARG A 75 11.35 17.96 4.86
N GLN A 76 10.97 18.51 6.01
CA GLN A 76 9.56 18.76 6.30
C GLN A 76 8.96 19.82 5.37
N ILE A 77 7.67 19.69 5.11
CA ILE A 77 6.90 20.66 4.33
C ILE A 77 6.63 21.89 5.19
N THR A 78 6.74 23.08 4.60
CA THR A 78 6.33 24.32 5.25
C THR A 78 4.86 24.55 4.96
N LEU A 79 4.04 24.52 6.00
CA LEU A 79 2.61 24.78 5.94
C LEU A 79 2.30 26.26 6.19
N PRO A 80 1.12 26.75 5.77
CA PRO A 80 0.71 28.14 6.05
C PRO A 80 0.74 28.50 7.54
N VAL A 81 0.42 27.53 8.42
CA VAL A 81 0.49 27.72 9.88
C VAL A 81 1.92 27.95 10.35
N ASP A 82 2.91 27.29 9.75
CA ASP A 82 4.33 27.46 10.12
C ASP A 82 4.82 28.86 9.72
N MET A 83 4.32 29.39 8.61
CA MET A 83 4.62 30.76 8.19
C MET A 83 3.99 31.79 9.15
N ALA A 84 2.76 31.53 9.62
CA ALA A 84 2.06 32.42 10.54
C ALA A 84 2.65 32.40 11.97
N MET A 85 3.08 31.23 12.46
CA MET A 85 3.66 31.07 13.80
C MET A 85 5.18 31.30 13.85
N GLY A 86 5.81 31.41 12.68
CA GLY A 86 7.27 31.46 12.55
C GLY A 86 7.86 30.05 12.48
N VAL A 87 8.61 29.79 11.41
CA VAL A 87 9.32 28.52 11.24
C VAL A 87 10.55 28.54 12.14
N PRO A 88 10.74 27.57 13.07
CA PRO A 88 12.00 27.43 13.78
C PRO A 88 13.15 27.37 12.77
N SER A 89 14.28 28.02 13.07
CA SER A 89 15.46 27.99 12.20
C SER A 89 15.72 26.58 11.74
N SER A 90 15.60 26.35 10.43
CA SER A 90 15.79 25.02 9.88
C SER A 90 17.17 24.52 10.25
N ASN A 91 17.26 23.38 10.93
CA ASN A 91 18.53 22.72 11.27
C ASN A 91 19.31 22.27 10.03
N TYR A 92 18.78 22.53 8.83
CA TYR A 92 19.43 22.22 7.57
C TYR A 92 20.34 23.39 7.20
N GLU A 93 21.63 23.25 7.49
CA GLU A 93 22.64 24.22 7.05
C GLU A 93 22.48 24.51 5.56
N LEU A 94 22.22 25.79 5.23
CA LEU A 94 22.31 26.24 3.85
C LEU A 94 23.78 26.19 3.45
N SER A 95 24.13 25.24 2.58
CA SER A 95 25.47 25.17 2.03
C SER A 95 25.74 26.38 1.13
N THR A 96 26.89 27.03 1.32
CA THR A 96 27.40 28.10 0.46
C THR A 96 27.71 27.61 -0.96
N TYR A 97 27.92 26.30 -1.17
CA TYR A 97 28.29 25.71 -2.46
C TYR A 97 27.29 24.64 -2.93
N LYS A 98 26.88 24.70 -4.21
CA LYS A 98 25.84 23.83 -4.79
C LYS A 98 26.16 22.33 -4.69
N THR A 99 27.43 21.93 -4.79
CA THR A 99 27.86 20.53 -4.72
C THR A 99 27.76 19.94 -3.31
N ASP A 100 28.00 20.74 -2.27
CA ASP A 100 27.90 20.32 -0.88
C ASP A 100 26.43 20.14 -0.44
N TYR A 101 25.51 20.97 -0.95
CA TYR A 101 24.07 20.77 -0.70
C TYR A 101 23.55 19.42 -1.20
N ALA A 102 23.88 19.03 -2.44
CA ALA A 102 23.39 17.78 -3.02
C ALA A 102 23.92 16.55 -2.25
N TYR A 103 25.18 16.60 -1.82
CA TYR A 103 25.79 15.55 -1.01
C TYR A 103 25.11 15.43 0.37
N LYS A 104 24.94 16.55 1.07
CA LYS A 104 24.23 16.61 2.36
C LYS A 104 22.78 16.12 2.25
N LEU A 105 22.07 16.54 1.19
CA LEU A 105 20.69 16.12 0.92
C LEU A 105 20.60 14.61 0.69
N SER A 106 21.50 14.05 -0.12
CA SER A 106 21.55 12.61 -0.39
C SER A 106 21.81 11.81 0.90
N GLY A 107 22.78 12.24 1.71
CA GLY A 107 23.06 11.62 3.01
C GLY A 107 21.82 11.62 3.91
N ARG A 108 21.14 12.76 4.04
CA ARG A 108 19.93 12.90 4.85
C ARG A 108 18.79 12.01 4.35
N ILE A 109 18.52 11.99 3.04
CA ILE A 109 17.50 11.11 2.45
C ILE A 109 17.82 9.64 2.75
N ASN A 110 19.09 9.24 2.64
CA ASN A 110 19.51 7.88 2.99
C ASN A 110 19.24 7.55 4.45
N THR A 111 19.61 8.43 5.39
CA THR A 111 19.34 8.25 6.82
C THR A 111 17.83 8.14 7.11
N ILE A 112 17.01 9.00 6.50
CA ILE A 112 15.55 8.96 6.64
C ILE A 112 15.00 7.62 6.14
N HIS A 113 15.47 7.14 4.98
CA HIS A 113 15.05 5.86 4.45
C HIS A 113 15.51 4.66 5.28
N GLU A 114 16.73 4.71 5.86
CA GLU A 114 17.22 3.69 6.78
C GLU A 114 16.33 3.60 8.02
N PHE A 115 16.07 4.73 8.66
CA PHE A 115 15.17 4.81 9.80
C PHE A 115 13.77 4.27 9.45
N ALA A 116 13.19 4.71 8.34
CA ALA A 116 11.88 4.23 7.89
C ALA A 116 11.87 2.71 7.66
N ARG A 117 12.92 2.14 7.06
CA ARG A 117 13.06 0.70 6.83
C ARG A 117 13.10 -0.07 8.15
N ASP A 118 13.82 0.44 9.15
CA ASP A 118 13.89 -0.19 10.47
C ASP A 118 12.53 -0.18 11.18
N ARG A 119 11.81 0.96 11.17
CA ARG A 119 10.44 1.04 11.73
C ARG A 119 9.48 0.08 11.02
N ILE A 120 9.52 0.04 9.69
CA ILE A 120 8.71 -0.89 8.87
C ILE A 120 9.03 -2.35 9.24
N LYS A 121 10.31 -2.69 9.38
CA LYS A 121 10.76 -4.03 9.76
C LYS A 121 10.22 -4.42 11.13
N MET A 122 10.38 -3.56 12.14
CA MET A 122 9.86 -3.79 13.49
C MET A 122 8.34 -3.99 13.49
N SER A 123 7.60 -3.15 12.77
CA SER A 123 6.15 -3.29 12.64
C SER A 123 5.75 -4.57 11.93
N SER A 124 6.49 -4.95 10.88
CA SER A 124 6.27 -6.21 10.14
C SER A 124 6.53 -7.43 11.02
N ASP A 125 7.61 -7.43 11.80
CA ASP A 125 7.96 -8.52 12.71
C ASP A 125 6.92 -8.67 13.82
N LYS A 126 6.43 -7.57 14.39
CA LYS A 126 5.34 -7.58 15.37
C LYS A 126 4.06 -8.19 14.78
N MET A 127 3.66 -7.72 13.60
CA MET A 127 2.48 -8.22 12.90
C MET A 127 2.61 -9.72 12.55
N LYS A 128 3.81 -10.15 12.10
CA LYS A 128 4.11 -11.55 11.84
C LYS A 128 3.95 -12.41 13.10
N ARG A 129 4.54 -12.01 14.23
CA ARG A 129 4.40 -12.75 15.51
C ARG A 129 2.95 -12.91 15.93
N THR A 130 2.15 -11.85 15.80
CA THR A 130 0.72 -11.89 16.12
C THR A 130 -0.04 -12.83 15.18
N TYR A 131 0.24 -12.77 13.88
CA TYR A 131 -0.37 -13.65 12.89
C TYR A 131 -0.02 -15.12 13.16
N ASP A 132 1.29 -15.43 13.29
CA ASP A 132 1.82 -16.78 13.48
C ASP A 132 1.24 -17.46 14.73
N ARG A 133 0.95 -16.69 15.81
CA ARG A 133 0.31 -17.21 17.03
C ARG A 133 -1.07 -17.82 16.79
N SER A 134 -1.82 -17.29 15.82
CA SER A 134 -3.21 -17.69 15.54
C SER A 134 -3.35 -18.52 14.27
N SER A 135 -2.30 -18.57 13.44
CA SER A 135 -2.38 -19.21 12.13
C SER A 135 -2.15 -20.72 12.23
N GLN A 136 -3.08 -21.50 11.71
CA GLN A 136 -2.82 -22.90 11.37
C GLN A 136 -2.41 -22.97 9.91
N LEU A 137 -1.14 -23.29 9.66
CA LEU A 137 -0.62 -23.41 8.30
C LEU A 137 -1.08 -24.73 7.68
N LYS A 138 -2.05 -24.68 6.78
CA LYS A 138 -2.46 -25.85 5.99
C LYS A 138 -1.67 -25.91 4.69
N ILE A 139 -0.70 -26.83 4.63
CA ILE A 139 0.14 -27.04 3.45
C ILE A 139 -0.52 -28.07 2.54
N TYR A 140 -0.76 -27.69 1.29
CA TYR A 140 -1.20 -28.61 0.24
C TYR A 140 -0.01 -29.11 -0.59
N LYS A 141 -0.12 -30.34 -1.09
CA LYS A 141 0.84 -31.00 -1.98
C LYS A 141 0.36 -30.95 -3.43
N GLU A 142 1.30 -31.12 -4.36
CA GLU A 142 0.94 -31.30 -5.76
C GLU A 142 0.05 -32.54 -5.92
N LYS A 143 -0.93 -32.46 -6.83
CA LYS A 143 -2.02 -33.43 -7.03
C LYS A 143 -3.14 -33.42 -5.97
N ASP A 144 -3.05 -32.63 -4.91
CA ASP A 144 -4.19 -32.44 -4.01
C ASP A 144 -5.35 -31.76 -4.75
N LEU A 145 -6.58 -32.16 -4.39
CA LEU A 145 -7.82 -31.56 -4.89
C LEU A 145 -8.23 -30.37 -4.01
N VAL A 146 -8.46 -29.22 -4.64
CA VAL A 146 -8.88 -27.99 -3.95
C VAL A 146 -10.07 -27.33 -4.63
N TRP A 147 -10.90 -26.68 -3.83
CA TRP A 147 -11.97 -25.81 -4.31
C TRP A 147 -11.44 -24.38 -4.47
N LEU A 148 -11.78 -23.73 -5.59
CA LEU A 148 -11.48 -22.34 -5.87
C LEU A 148 -12.66 -21.46 -5.48
N TYR A 149 -12.44 -20.52 -4.57
CA TYR A 149 -13.39 -19.44 -4.29
C TYR A 149 -13.44 -18.46 -5.47
N SER A 150 -14.60 -18.34 -6.11
CA SER A 150 -14.88 -17.47 -7.25
C SER A 150 -16.31 -16.91 -7.13
N PRO A 151 -16.52 -15.81 -6.38
CA PRO A 151 -17.83 -15.18 -6.19
C PRO A 151 -18.22 -14.34 -7.42
N VAL A 152 -18.52 -15.00 -8.53
CA VAL A 152 -18.95 -14.34 -9.77
C VAL A 152 -20.39 -13.87 -9.62
N ARG A 153 -20.63 -12.56 -9.73
CA ARG A 153 -21.99 -12.00 -9.75
C ARG A 153 -22.67 -12.29 -11.10
N LYS A 154 -23.80 -13.00 -11.08
CA LYS A 154 -24.66 -13.17 -12.26
C LYS A 154 -25.85 -12.20 -12.19
N LYS A 155 -26.07 -11.43 -13.26
CA LYS A 155 -27.21 -10.51 -13.36
C LYS A 155 -28.52 -11.30 -13.29
N GLY A 156 -29.49 -10.81 -12.51
CA GLY A 156 -30.82 -11.43 -12.36
C GLY A 156 -30.93 -12.50 -11.27
N ILE A 157 -29.87 -12.84 -10.55
CA ILE A 157 -29.90 -13.81 -9.45
C ILE A 157 -29.24 -13.19 -8.21
N SER A 158 -29.79 -13.45 -7.02
CA SER A 158 -29.24 -12.97 -5.76
C SER A 158 -27.82 -13.52 -5.52
N PRO A 159 -26.79 -12.66 -5.36
CA PRO A 159 -25.42 -13.10 -5.05
C PRO A 159 -25.32 -13.89 -3.74
N LYS A 160 -26.23 -13.65 -2.78
CA LYS A 160 -26.22 -14.32 -1.48
C LYS A 160 -26.59 -15.81 -1.56
N LEU A 161 -27.33 -16.21 -2.60
CA LEU A 161 -27.79 -17.59 -2.80
C LEU A 161 -26.93 -18.37 -3.79
N GLN A 162 -25.84 -17.78 -4.28
CA GLN A 162 -24.95 -18.42 -5.24
C GLN A 162 -23.84 -19.19 -4.54
N CYS A 163 -23.56 -20.42 -5.00
CA CYS A 163 -22.37 -21.14 -4.57
C CYS A 163 -21.12 -20.44 -5.13
N ALA A 164 -20.32 -19.87 -4.23
CA ALA A 164 -19.09 -19.15 -4.60
C ALA A 164 -17.89 -20.09 -4.80
N TRP A 165 -18.03 -21.39 -4.60
CA TRP A 165 -16.94 -22.36 -4.73
C TRP A 165 -17.06 -23.12 -6.06
N THR A 166 -15.93 -23.27 -6.75
CA THR A 166 -15.83 -23.98 -8.03
C THR A 166 -14.73 -25.03 -7.96
N GLY A 167 -14.93 -26.20 -8.57
CA GLY A 167 -13.97 -27.30 -8.52
C GLY A 167 -14.63 -28.68 -8.45
N PRO A 168 -13.88 -29.72 -8.00
CA PRO A 168 -12.50 -29.64 -7.49
C PRO A 168 -11.45 -29.50 -8.60
N PHE A 169 -10.33 -28.84 -8.30
CA PHE A 169 -9.19 -28.65 -9.20
C PHE A 169 -7.92 -29.27 -8.63
N ASN A 170 -7.05 -29.77 -9.49
CA ASN A 170 -5.75 -30.31 -9.09
C ASN A 170 -4.72 -29.19 -8.89
N ILE A 171 -3.94 -29.27 -7.83
CA ILE A 171 -2.72 -28.45 -7.68
C ILE A 171 -1.64 -28.99 -8.63
N ILE A 172 -1.19 -28.15 -9.55
CA ILE A 172 -0.09 -28.45 -10.49
C ILE A 172 1.26 -28.15 -9.84
N LYS A 173 1.35 -27.01 -9.15
CA LYS A 173 2.62 -26.53 -8.59
C LYS A 173 2.39 -25.68 -7.36
N ARG A 174 3.23 -25.89 -6.34
CA ARG A 174 3.38 -24.97 -5.21
C ARG A 174 4.35 -23.86 -5.58
N ILE A 175 3.92 -22.60 -5.50
CA ILE A 175 4.78 -21.43 -5.75
C ILE A 175 5.41 -20.97 -4.42
N ASN A 176 4.60 -20.87 -3.37
CA ASN A 176 5.04 -20.68 -1.99
C ASN A 176 3.99 -21.27 -1.02
N ASP A 177 4.14 -21.06 0.29
CA ASP A 177 3.28 -21.61 1.33
C ASP A 177 1.81 -21.16 1.23
N VAL A 178 1.52 -20.11 0.46
CA VAL A 178 0.21 -19.47 0.37
C VAL A 178 -0.25 -19.22 -1.08
N ILE A 179 0.51 -19.68 -2.08
CA ILE A 179 0.22 -19.51 -3.51
C ILE A 179 0.45 -20.84 -4.22
N TYR A 180 -0.61 -21.33 -4.84
CA TYR A 180 -0.64 -22.57 -5.59
C TYR A 180 -1.14 -22.32 -7.00
N LYS A 181 -0.57 -23.02 -7.98
CA LYS A 181 -1.06 -23.07 -9.35
C LYS A 181 -1.98 -24.26 -9.49
N ILE A 182 -3.23 -24.02 -9.90
CA ILE A 182 -4.27 -25.05 -10.07
C ILE A 182 -4.63 -25.27 -11.54
N GLN A 183 -5.13 -26.46 -11.87
CA GLN A 183 -5.61 -26.81 -13.20
C GLN A 183 -7.15 -26.81 -13.25
N LYS A 184 -7.74 -25.95 -14.08
CA LYS A 184 -9.21 -25.86 -14.22
C LYS A 184 -9.87 -26.99 -15.07
N LYS A 185 -9.06 -27.93 -15.57
CA LYS A 185 -9.30 -28.77 -16.78
C LYS A 185 -9.42 -27.99 -18.09
N GLN A 186 -8.86 -28.59 -19.13
CA GLN A 186 -8.56 -28.07 -20.45
C GLN A 186 -9.73 -28.24 -21.42
N LYS A 187 -9.74 -27.43 -22.48
CA LYS A 187 -10.56 -27.59 -23.69
C LYS A 187 -10.77 -29.08 -24.02
N GLY A 188 -12.03 -29.50 -24.04
CA GLY A 188 -12.49 -30.45 -25.06
C GLY A 188 -12.57 -29.72 -26.39
#